data_AF-A0A2N2P9A6-F1
#
_entry.id   AF-A0A2N2P9A6-F1
#
_cell.length_a   1.000
_cell.length_b   1.000
_cell.length_c   1.000
_cell.angle_alpha   90.00
_cell.angle_beta   90.00
_cell.angle_gamma   90.00
#
_symmetry.space_group_name_H-M   'P 1'
#
loop_
_entity.id
_entity.type
_entity.pdbx_description
1 polymer ?
#
loop_
_entity_poly.entity_id
_entity_poly.type
_entity_poly.pdbx_seq_one_letter_code
_entity_poly.pdbx_strand_id
1 'polypeptide(L)'
;MQRKDKLGSRFFTIILVILILLSLFGVIIYLSGIFYFSGLFPCVPPPWVEVDGVATAQVHAFYDDNQNGALDEGERSLPFIAMSMGEKTAQTDQNGETKLLLFKTGCVCNCSKGEILNVQVPDGWQTTTPVEILLNGSEEVIQLGFFR
;
A
#
# COMPACT_ATOMS: atom_id res chain seq x y z
N MET A 1 -27.77 -53.20 24.01
CA MET A 1 -27.53 -51.75 24.15
C MET A 1 -26.36 -51.34 23.25
N GLN A 2 -26.45 -51.56 21.93
CA GLN A 2 -25.29 -51.49 21.00
C GLN A 2 -25.60 -50.77 19.67
N ARG A 3 -26.79 -50.16 19.54
CA ARG A 3 -27.30 -49.59 18.27
C ARG A 3 -27.08 -48.07 18.16
N LYS A 4 -26.85 -47.36 19.26
CA LYS A 4 -26.63 -45.90 19.27
C LYS A 4 -25.23 -45.51 18.76
N ASP A 5 -24.19 -46.31 19.03
CA ASP A 5 -22.81 -45.95 18.69
C ASP A 5 -22.51 -46.00 17.19
N LYS A 6 -23.18 -46.90 16.45
CA LYS A 6 -22.97 -47.11 15.01
C LYS A 6 -23.59 -46.02 14.15
N LEU A 7 -24.62 -45.33 14.64
CA LEU A 7 -25.27 -44.21 13.94
C LEU A 7 -24.44 -42.92 14.08
N GLY A 8 -23.89 -42.66 15.27
CA GLY A 8 -22.99 -41.53 15.51
C GLY A 8 -21.70 -41.60 14.69
N SER A 9 -21.10 -42.80 14.58
CA SER A 9 -19.89 -43.01 13.77
C SER A 9 -20.11 -42.74 12.27
N ARG A 10 -21.23 -43.19 11.69
CA ARG A 10 -21.54 -42.95 10.26
C ARG A 10 -21.85 -41.48 9.97
N PHE A 11 -22.57 -40.82 10.87
CA PHE A 11 -22.86 -39.39 10.76
C PHE A 11 -21.57 -38.56 10.79
N PHE A 12 -20.66 -38.88 11.71
CA PHE A 12 -19.35 -38.24 11.79
C PHE A 12 -18.52 -38.45 10.52
N THR A 13 -18.49 -39.66 9.95
CA THR A 13 -17.77 -39.91 8.69
C THR A 13 -18.34 -39.13 7.51
N ILE A 14 -19.66 -38.97 7.42
CA ILE A 14 -20.29 -38.20 6.34
C ILE A 14 -19.93 -36.72 6.45
N ILE A 15 -20.00 -36.15 7.66
CA ILE A 15 -19.59 -34.76 7.90
C ILE A 15 -18.12 -34.56 7.52
N LEU A 16 -17.24 -35.49 7.94
CA LEU A 16 -15.82 -35.42 7.60
C LEU A 16 -15.59 -35.44 6.09
N VAL A 17 -16.26 -36.32 5.34
CA VAL A 17 -16.16 -36.38 3.87
C VAL A 17 -16.65 -35.07 3.24
N ILE A 18 -17.76 -34.50 3.72
CA ILE A 18 -18.27 -33.22 3.21
C ILE A 18 -17.27 -32.09 3.47
N LEU A 19 -16.69 -32.00 4.66
CA LEU A 19 -15.68 -30.98 5.00
C LEU A 19 -14.43 -31.11 4.13
N ILE A 20 -13.97 -32.33 3.86
CA ILE A 20 -12.84 -32.57 2.95
C ILE A 20 -13.18 -32.11 1.53
N LEU A 21 -14.37 -32.47 1.01
CA LEU A 21 -14.79 -32.06 -0.33
C LEU A 21 -14.93 -30.53 -0.46
N LEU A 22 -15.49 -29.86 0.56
CA LEU A 22 -15.60 -28.40 0.59
C LEU A 22 -14.22 -27.72 0.64
N SER A 23 -13.30 -28.26 1.45
CA SER A 23 -11.91 -27.77 1.49
C SER A 23 -11.22 -27.93 0.13
N LEU A 24 -11.34 -29.10 -0.50
CA LEU A 24 -10.74 -29.38 -1.79
C LEU A 24 -11.33 -28.51 -2.90
N PHE A 25 -12.64 -28.30 -2.88
CA PHE A 25 -13.31 -27.37 -3.79
C PHE A 25 -12.84 -25.92 -3.57
N GLY A 26 -12.69 -25.48 -2.32
CA GLY A 26 -12.14 -24.18 -1.99
C GLY A 26 -10.72 -23.98 -2.52
N VAL A 27 -9.86 -25.00 -2.42
CA VAL A 27 -8.50 -24.98 -2.99
C VAL A 27 -8.54 -24.88 -4.51
N ILE A 28 -9.39 -25.67 -5.19
CA ILE A 28 -9.54 -25.59 -6.65
C ILE A 28 -10.00 -24.20 -7.08
N ILE A 29 -10.98 -23.62 -6.38
CA ILE A 29 -11.46 -22.26 -6.67
C ILE A 29 -10.34 -21.23 -6.46
N TYR A 30 -9.63 -21.28 -5.33
CA TYR A 30 -8.52 -20.37 -5.08
C TYR A 30 -7.45 -20.49 -6.18
N LEU A 31 -7.02 -21.72 -6.49
CA LEU A 31 -6.03 -22.00 -7.53
C LEU A 31 -6.55 -21.68 -8.94
N SER A 32 -7.85 -21.64 -9.20
CA SER A 32 -8.36 -21.18 -10.50
C SER A 32 -8.18 -19.67 -10.71
N GLY A 33 -7.91 -18.91 -9.64
CA GLY A 33 -7.76 -17.46 -9.70
C GLY A 33 -9.08 -16.69 -9.85
N ILE A 34 -10.24 -17.37 -9.85
CA ILE A 34 -11.54 -16.72 -10.08
C ILE A 34 -11.80 -15.55 -9.13
N PHE A 35 -11.38 -15.64 -7.86
CA PHE A 35 -11.54 -14.54 -6.92
C PHE A 35 -10.63 -13.33 -7.23
N TYR A 36 -9.43 -13.57 -7.72
CA TYR A 36 -8.49 -12.52 -8.11
C TYR A 36 -8.98 -11.85 -9.40
N PHE A 37 -9.29 -12.62 -10.45
CA PHE A 37 -9.70 -12.09 -11.75
C PHE A 37 -11.13 -11.52 -11.76
N SER A 38 -12.00 -11.93 -10.84
CA SER A 38 -13.30 -11.27 -10.64
C SER A 38 -13.21 -9.97 -9.83
N GLY A 39 -12.05 -9.66 -9.25
CA GLY A 39 -11.87 -8.51 -8.37
C GLY A 39 -12.48 -8.69 -6.97
N LEU A 40 -12.92 -9.89 -6.58
CA LEU A 40 -13.45 -10.15 -5.25
C LEU A 40 -12.35 -10.09 -4.18
N PHE A 41 -11.17 -10.65 -4.49
CA PHE A 41 -9.97 -10.58 -3.65
C PHE A 41 -8.78 -10.10 -4.49
N PRO A 42 -8.72 -8.81 -4.82
CA PRO A 42 -7.73 -8.29 -5.77
C PRO A 42 -6.31 -8.34 -5.22
N CYS A 43 -6.12 -8.45 -3.90
CA CYS A 43 -4.81 -8.46 -3.25
C CYS A 43 -4.27 -9.88 -2.95
N VAL A 44 -4.99 -10.92 -3.35
CA VAL A 44 -4.64 -12.33 -3.05
C VAL A 44 -4.55 -13.12 -4.35
N PRO A 45 -3.45 -12.99 -5.10
CA PRO A 45 -3.26 -13.73 -6.34
C PRO A 45 -3.06 -15.23 -6.03
N PRO A 46 -3.42 -16.12 -6.97
CA PRO A 46 -3.05 -17.52 -6.87
C PRO A 46 -1.53 -17.70 -7.09
N PRO A 47 -0.92 -18.81 -6.61
CA PRO A 47 0.54 -18.98 -6.59
C PRO A 47 1.23 -19.01 -7.97
N TRP A 48 0.48 -19.21 -9.05
CA TRP A 48 1.00 -19.29 -10.43
C TRP A 48 0.88 -17.96 -11.18
N VAL A 49 0.31 -16.93 -10.57
CA VAL A 49 0.22 -15.59 -11.17
C VAL A 49 1.32 -14.72 -10.61
N GLU A 50 2.24 -14.32 -11.49
CA GLU A 50 3.19 -13.25 -11.21
C GLU A 50 2.46 -11.90 -11.27
N VAL A 51 2.77 -11.04 -10.32
CA VAL A 51 2.09 -9.76 -10.11
C VAL A 51 3.15 -8.70 -9.86
N ASP A 52 2.97 -7.56 -10.49
CA ASP A 52 3.81 -6.39 -10.27
C ASP A 52 2.93 -5.19 -9.97
N GLY A 53 3.52 -4.22 -9.28
CA GLY A 53 2.82 -3.02 -8.83
C GLY A 53 3.69 -1.79 -8.87
N VAL A 54 3.11 -0.68 -8.43
CA VAL A 54 3.80 0.60 -8.34
C VAL A 54 3.58 1.21 -6.96
N ALA A 55 4.66 1.48 -6.27
CA ALA A 55 4.66 2.37 -5.11
C ALA A 55 4.53 3.81 -5.62
N THR A 56 3.57 4.53 -5.06
CA THR A 56 3.27 5.92 -5.40
C THR A 56 3.40 6.79 -4.16
N ALA A 57 4.08 7.93 -4.30
CA ALA A 57 4.06 9.02 -3.32
C ALA A 57 3.66 10.30 -4.04
N GLN A 58 2.56 10.92 -3.58
CA GLN A 58 2.12 12.24 -4.04
C GLN A 58 2.53 13.25 -2.97
N VAL A 59 3.16 14.34 -3.38
CA VAL A 59 3.77 15.30 -2.47
C VAL A 59 3.37 16.71 -2.85
N HIS A 60 3.12 17.54 -1.85
CA HIS A 60 2.97 18.98 -1.98
C HIS A 60 3.91 19.68 -0.99
N ALA A 61 4.84 20.48 -1.50
CA ALA A 61 5.76 21.28 -0.69
C ALA A 61 5.29 22.74 -0.63
N PHE A 62 5.35 23.33 0.56
CA PHE A 62 4.88 24.69 0.81
C PHE A 62 5.80 25.45 1.78
N TYR A 63 5.73 26.77 1.71
CA TYR A 63 6.38 27.67 2.64
C TYR A 63 5.50 27.83 3.86
N ASP A 64 5.94 27.25 4.98
CA ASP A 64 5.23 27.26 6.25
C ASP A 64 5.57 28.57 6.99
N ASP A 65 4.75 29.59 6.76
CA ASP A 65 4.97 30.96 7.24
C ASP A 65 4.86 31.04 8.77
N ASN A 66 3.97 30.23 9.36
CA ASN A 66 3.69 30.25 10.79
C ASN A 66 4.37 29.09 11.57
N GLN A 67 5.10 28.23 10.85
CA GLN A 67 5.90 27.11 11.35
C GLN A 67 5.08 26.05 12.10
N ASN A 68 3.84 25.80 11.70
CA ASN A 68 2.95 24.86 12.39
C ASN A 68 2.97 23.42 11.80
N GLY A 69 3.64 23.21 10.66
CA GLY A 69 3.73 21.92 9.98
C GLY A 69 2.49 21.50 9.19
N ALA A 70 1.54 22.40 8.98
CA ALA A 70 0.30 22.17 8.24
C ALA A 70 0.11 23.24 7.16
N LEU A 71 -0.40 22.85 6.00
CA LEU A 71 -0.69 23.80 4.93
C LEU A 71 -1.88 24.69 5.30
N ASP A 72 -1.64 25.99 5.43
CA ASP A 72 -2.64 27.01 5.70
C ASP A 72 -3.00 27.86 4.45
N GLU A 73 -4.15 28.53 4.50
CA GLU A 73 -4.59 29.41 3.42
C GLU A 73 -3.63 30.60 3.26
N GLY A 74 -3.14 30.81 2.04
CA GLY A 74 -2.20 31.89 1.70
C GLY A 74 -0.74 31.45 1.70
N GLU A 75 -0.42 30.27 2.22
CA GLU A 75 0.93 29.72 2.15
C GLU A 75 1.31 29.34 0.72
N ARG A 76 2.47 29.81 0.29
CA ARG A 76 2.91 29.64 -1.09
C ARG A 76 3.50 28.25 -1.31
N SER A 77 3.27 27.69 -2.49
CA SER A 77 3.88 26.43 -2.91
C SER A 77 5.38 26.58 -3.21
N LEU A 78 6.14 25.52 -3.00
CA LEU A 78 7.60 25.49 -3.17
C LEU A 78 8.05 24.56 -4.30
N PRO A 79 8.54 25.13 -5.42
CA PRO A 79 9.09 24.34 -6.51
C PRO A 79 10.50 23.83 -6.22
N PHE A 80 10.93 22.83 -6.98
CA PHE A 80 12.28 22.27 -7.02
C PHE A 80 12.78 21.62 -5.72
N ILE A 81 11.86 21.20 -4.84
CA ILE A 81 12.20 20.40 -3.66
C ILE A 81 12.49 18.97 -4.12
N ALA A 82 13.74 18.52 -3.95
CA ALA A 82 14.16 17.19 -4.36
C ALA A 82 13.78 16.13 -3.32
N MET A 83 13.39 14.96 -3.81
CA MET A 83 13.02 13.82 -2.97
C MET A 83 13.33 12.49 -3.66
N SER A 84 13.40 11.42 -2.88
CA SER A 84 13.72 10.08 -3.36
C SER A 84 12.97 8.99 -2.61
N MET A 85 12.67 7.90 -3.31
CA MET A 85 12.05 6.68 -2.78
C MET A 85 12.72 5.50 -3.50
N GLY A 86 13.50 4.73 -2.74
CA GLY A 86 14.44 3.77 -3.32
C GLY A 86 15.41 4.46 -4.29
N GLU A 87 15.52 3.93 -5.50
CA GLU A 87 16.40 4.47 -6.55
C GLU A 87 15.76 5.60 -7.38
N LYS A 88 14.49 5.94 -7.12
CA LYS A 88 13.76 6.95 -7.89
C LYS A 88 13.87 8.31 -7.22
N THR A 89 14.11 9.33 -8.02
CA THR A 89 14.20 10.73 -7.59
C THR A 89 13.20 11.58 -8.36
N ALA A 90 12.61 12.58 -7.72
CA ALA A 90 11.81 13.61 -8.37
C ALA A 90 12.01 14.97 -7.68
N GLN A 91 11.46 16.01 -8.31
CA GLN A 91 11.38 17.35 -7.75
C GLN A 91 9.95 17.87 -7.86
N THR A 92 9.57 18.77 -6.96
CA THR A 92 8.31 19.51 -7.06
C THR A 92 8.31 20.46 -8.26
N ASP A 93 7.15 20.57 -8.91
CA ASP A 93 6.92 21.48 -10.02
C ASP A 93 6.62 22.92 -9.53
N GLN A 94 6.20 23.80 -10.44
CA GLN A 94 5.90 25.21 -10.11
C GLN A 94 4.77 25.37 -9.09
N ASN A 95 3.89 24.38 -8.95
CA ASN A 95 2.81 24.37 -7.97
C ASN A 95 3.23 23.68 -6.67
N GLY A 96 4.52 23.35 -6.51
CA GLY A 96 5.03 22.62 -5.36
C GLY A 96 4.60 21.16 -5.33
N GLU A 97 4.05 20.63 -6.42
CA GLU A 97 3.52 19.27 -6.45
C GLU A 97 4.47 18.31 -7.16
N THR A 98 4.48 17.05 -6.74
CA THR A 98 5.11 15.98 -7.53
C THR A 98 4.49 14.62 -7.25
N LYS A 99 4.71 13.70 -8.19
CA LYS A 99 4.31 12.31 -8.06
C LYS A 99 5.50 11.42 -8.36
N LEU A 100 5.94 10.68 -7.34
CA LEU A 100 7.04 9.73 -7.44
C LEU A 100 6.46 8.32 -7.63
N LEU A 101 7.00 7.60 -8.62
CA LEU A 101 6.58 6.24 -8.97
C LEU A 101 7.78 5.30 -8.89
N LEU A 102 7.69 4.27 -8.07
CA LEU A 102 8.68 3.21 -7.94
C LEU A 102 8.04 1.88 -8.31
N PHE A 103 8.58 1.21 -9.33
CA PHE A 103 8.13 -0.11 -9.73
C PHE A 103 8.49 -1.14 -8.63
N LYS A 104 7.55 -2.03 -8.32
CA LYS A 104 7.68 -3.05 -7.28
C LYS A 104 7.30 -4.42 -7.84
N THR A 105 8.27 -5.31 -7.93
CA THR A 105 8.02 -6.71 -8.30
C THR A 105 7.30 -7.44 -7.18
N GLY A 106 6.40 -8.36 -7.53
CA GLY A 106 5.69 -9.20 -6.56
C GLY A 106 4.68 -8.45 -5.69
N CYS A 107 4.34 -7.20 -6.03
CA CYS A 107 3.40 -6.40 -5.26
C CYS A 107 2.07 -6.22 -5.99
N VAL A 108 0.97 -6.39 -5.26
CA VAL A 108 -0.40 -6.30 -5.80
C VAL A 108 -1.15 -5.09 -5.27
N CYS A 109 -1.05 -4.86 -3.97
CA CYS A 109 -1.79 -3.83 -3.25
C CYS A 109 -0.89 -3.13 -2.25
N ASN A 110 -1.17 -1.86 -1.99
CA ASN A 110 -0.44 -1.04 -1.03
C ASN A 110 1.07 -1.08 -1.26
N CYS A 111 1.49 -0.97 -2.52
CA CYS A 111 2.89 -1.17 -2.89
C CYS A 111 3.84 -0.12 -2.33
N SER A 112 3.32 1.04 -1.93
CA SER A 112 4.09 2.02 -1.18
C SER A 112 4.33 1.63 0.28
N LYS A 113 3.58 0.68 0.85
CA LYS A 113 3.69 0.34 2.27
C LYS A 113 5.09 -0.18 2.61
N GLY A 114 5.74 0.47 3.56
CA GLY A 114 7.09 0.12 4.00
C GLY A 114 8.20 0.81 3.20
N GLU A 115 7.87 1.52 2.13
CA GLU A 115 8.83 2.38 1.43
C GLU A 115 9.08 3.66 2.24
N ILE A 116 10.29 4.22 2.08
CA ILE A 116 10.69 5.46 2.74
C ILE A 116 10.83 6.55 1.68
N LEU A 117 10.10 7.64 1.88
CA LEU A 117 10.28 8.88 1.13
C LEU A 117 11.30 9.74 1.87
N ASN A 118 12.42 10.03 1.21
CA ASN A 118 13.48 10.90 1.71
C ASN A 118 13.42 12.24 1.00
N VAL A 119 13.30 13.32 1.77
CA VAL A 119 13.22 14.70 1.30
C VAL A 119 14.57 15.38 1.49
N GLN A 120 15.06 16.03 0.44
CA GLN A 120 16.30 16.80 0.49
C GLN A 120 15.98 18.24 0.86
N VAL A 121 16.51 18.70 2.00
CA VAL A 121 16.37 20.07 2.45
C VAL A 121 17.37 20.94 1.69
N PRO A 122 16.95 21.95 0.91
CA PRO A 122 17.88 22.81 0.18
C PRO A 122 18.66 23.72 1.14
N ASP A 123 19.82 24.20 0.69
CA ASP A 123 20.68 25.05 1.53
C ASP A 123 19.96 26.30 2.08
N GLY A 124 20.17 26.56 3.36
CA GLY A 124 19.57 27.68 4.07
C GLY A 124 18.07 27.55 4.34
N TRP A 125 17.49 26.35 4.17
CA TRP A 125 16.13 26.03 4.59
C TRP A 125 16.10 25.13 5.83
N GLN A 126 14.96 25.14 6.51
CA GLN A 126 14.58 24.20 7.56
C GLN A 126 13.21 23.61 7.25
N THR A 127 12.86 22.51 7.92
CA THR A 127 11.57 21.83 7.75
C THR A 127 10.78 21.83 9.04
N THR A 128 9.47 21.97 8.93
CA THR A 128 8.51 21.75 10.03
C THR A 128 7.90 20.36 10.00
N THR A 129 7.98 19.67 8.86
CA THR A 129 7.59 18.27 8.68
C THR A 129 8.80 17.33 8.68
N PRO A 130 8.59 16.03 8.96
CA PRO A 130 9.65 15.02 8.84
C PRO A 130 10.24 14.96 7.43
N VAL A 131 11.55 14.75 7.34
CA VAL A 131 12.28 14.59 6.05
C VAL A 131 12.39 13.13 5.62
N GLU A 132 12.12 12.19 6.52
CA GLU A 132 12.02 10.76 6.24
C GLU A 132 10.61 10.31 6.62
N ILE A 133 9.86 9.82 5.64
CA ILE A 133 8.46 9.45 5.81
C ILE A 133 8.29 8.00 5.42
N LEU A 134 7.92 7.16 6.40
CA LEU A 134 7.51 5.79 6.15
C LEU A 134 6.10 5.78 5.55
N LEU A 135 5.98 5.25 4.34
CA LEU A 135 4.71 5.15 3.64
C LEU A 135 3.92 3.95 4.14
N ASN A 136 2.61 4.14 4.28
CA ASN A 136 1.64 3.16 4.77
C ASN A 136 0.87 2.50 3.62
N GLY A 137 0.94 3.06 2.41
CA GLY A 137 0.32 2.51 1.20
C GLY A 137 -1.05 3.09 0.86
N SER A 138 -1.50 4.10 1.61
CA SER A 138 -2.81 4.75 1.44
C SER A 138 -2.72 6.28 1.53
N GLU A 139 -1.53 6.85 1.35
CA GLU A 139 -1.33 8.30 1.36
C GLU A 139 -2.07 8.93 0.17
N GLU A 140 -2.95 9.90 0.44
CA GLU A 140 -3.56 10.70 -0.62
C GLU A 140 -2.56 11.74 -1.14
N VAL A 141 -2.04 12.60 -0.25
CA VAL A 141 -1.00 13.60 -0.51
C VAL A 141 -0.16 13.82 0.76
N ILE A 142 1.16 13.86 0.61
CA ILE A 142 2.12 14.14 1.68
C ILE A 142 2.46 15.63 1.64
N GLN A 143 2.12 16.35 2.70
CA GLN A 143 2.42 17.77 2.83
C GLN A 143 3.81 17.95 3.46
N LEU A 144 4.63 18.82 2.86
CA LEU A 144 5.98 19.11 3.33
C LEU A 144 6.14 20.61 3.59
N GLY A 145 6.26 20.97 4.87
CA GLY A 145 6.41 22.34 5.33
C GLY A 145 7.89 22.74 5.43
N PHE A 146 8.23 23.88 4.84
CA PHE A 146 9.57 24.45 4.86
C PHE A 146 9.55 25.92 5.27
N PHE A 147 10.61 26.37 5.94
CA PHE A 147 10.80 27.77 6.31
C PHE A 147 12.27 28.20 6.19
N ARG A 148 12.51 29.51 6.23
CA ARG A 148 13.85 30.11 6.23
C ARG A 148 14.00 31.14 7.35
#